data_AF-A0A3S5JNB6-F1
#
_entry.id   AF-A0A3S5JNB6-F1
#
_cell.length_a   1.000
_cell.length_b   1.000
_cell.length_c   1.000
_cell.angle_alpha   90.00
_cell.angle_beta   90.00
_cell.angle_gamma   90.00
#
_symmetry.space_group_name_H-M   'P 1'
#
loop_
_entity.id
_entity.type
_entity.pdbx_description
1 polymer ?
#
loop_
_entity_poly.entity_id
_entity_poly.type
_entity_poly.pdbx_seq_one_letter_code
_entity_poly.pdbx_strand_id
1 'polypeptide(L)'
;MTNENSIEDFSFLNKKEEPNKSLFAKEEYLDASAPFLKRLRKREEDNANMGYLGDTYLGDVNTTSNKAIIVCRDFEYEDGDRVQILLNDEVLIQNLYLKNQYFIMQIDLKPGFNKFDFRALNQGSSGPNTAELRVFDEDQKLLSSNQWNLSTGATATFIVVKQM
;
A
#
# COMPACT_ATOMS: atom_id res chain seq x y z
N MET A 1 -21.10 66.39 -63.49
CA MET A 1 -19.69 66.58 -63.09
C MET A 1 -19.62 66.07 -61.65
N THR A 2 -18.94 65.00 -61.26
CA THR A 2 -17.85 64.18 -61.81
C THR A 2 -17.94 62.79 -61.18
N ASN A 3 -17.51 61.76 -61.92
CA ASN A 3 -17.27 60.39 -61.48
C ASN A 3 -16.37 60.30 -60.24
N GLU A 4 -16.67 59.38 -59.33
CA GLU A 4 -15.62 58.64 -58.59
C GLU A 4 -15.99 57.15 -58.55
N ASN A 5 -15.18 56.35 -59.24
CA ASN A 5 -15.22 54.88 -59.24
C ASN A 5 -14.66 54.37 -57.89
N SER A 6 -15.44 53.62 -57.13
CA SER A 6 -14.91 52.75 -56.06
C SER A 6 -14.67 51.35 -56.63
N ILE A 7 -13.40 51.00 -56.84
CA ILE A 7 -12.99 49.65 -57.23
C ILE A 7 -13.10 48.77 -55.96
N GLU A 8 -14.05 47.84 -55.94
CA GLU A 8 -14.20 46.87 -54.85
C GLU A 8 -13.14 45.76 -54.99
N ASP A 9 -12.33 45.58 -53.94
CA ASP A 9 -11.29 44.54 -53.88
C ASP A 9 -11.91 43.19 -53.50
N PHE A 10 -11.98 42.27 -54.47
CA PHE A 10 -12.52 40.92 -54.32
C PHE A 10 -11.46 39.86 -54.00
N SER A 11 -10.30 40.27 -53.46
CA SER A 11 -9.17 39.39 -53.11
C SER A 11 -9.50 38.26 -52.13
N PHE A 12 -10.62 38.34 -51.41
CA PHE A 12 -11.11 37.31 -50.49
C PHE A 12 -11.66 36.05 -51.18
N LEU A 13 -12.04 36.11 -52.46
CA LEU A 13 -12.58 34.96 -53.19
C LEU A 13 -11.52 33.90 -53.54
N ASN A 14 -10.23 34.19 -53.30
CA ASN A 14 -9.13 33.41 -53.86
C ASN A 14 -8.19 32.77 -52.83
N LYS A 15 -8.69 32.37 -51.65
CA LYS A 15 -7.88 31.56 -50.73
C LYS A 15 -8.56 30.25 -50.28
N LYS A 16 -8.09 29.20 -50.96
CA LYS A 16 -8.08 27.74 -50.71
C LYS A 16 -8.66 27.26 -49.38
N GLU A 17 -9.63 26.36 -49.47
CA GLU A 17 -10.13 25.52 -48.37
C GLU A 17 -8.97 24.81 -47.65
N GLU A 18 -8.85 25.03 -46.34
CA GLU A 18 -7.96 24.22 -45.50
C GLU A 18 -8.61 22.85 -45.23
N PRO A 19 -7.83 21.76 -45.23
CA PRO A 19 -8.37 20.41 -45.09
C PRO A 19 -9.07 20.27 -43.74
N ASN A 20 -10.33 19.81 -43.79
CA ASN A 20 -11.18 19.47 -42.65
C ASN A 20 -10.36 18.90 -41.47
N LYS A 21 -10.13 19.73 -40.44
CA LYS A 21 -9.75 19.22 -39.12
C LYS A 21 -11.00 18.54 -38.56
N SER A 22 -11.03 17.22 -38.63
CA SER A 22 -12.00 16.38 -37.93
C SER A 22 -12.17 16.89 -36.49
N LEU A 23 -13.38 17.34 -36.14
CA LEU A 23 -13.78 17.72 -34.79
C LEU A 23 -13.85 16.53 -33.83
N PHE A 24 -13.58 15.31 -34.31
CA PHE A 24 -13.36 14.14 -33.47
C PHE A 24 -11.89 14.08 -33.06
N ALA A 25 -11.48 15.02 -32.20
CA ALA A 25 -10.39 14.73 -31.29
C ALA A 25 -10.85 13.53 -30.45
N LYS A 26 -10.08 12.43 -30.51
CA LYS A 26 -10.28 11.24 -29.71
C LYS A 26 -10.49 11.68 -28.26
N GLU A 27 -11.68 11.45 -27.70
CA GLU A 27 -11.96 11.72 -26.29
C GLU A 27 -10.98 10.90 -25.44
N GLU A 28 -9.91 11.55 -24.98
CA GLU A 28 -9.09 11.03 -23.90
C GLU A 28 -9.94 11.15 -22.64
N TYR A 29 -10.58 10.03 -22.27
CA TYR A 29 -11.17 9.89 -20.95
C TYR A 29 -10.08 10.17 -19.91
N LEU A 30 -10.19 11.31 -19.23
CA LEU A 30 -9.42 11.57 -18.02
C LEU A 30 -9.89 10.57 -16.98
N ASP A 31 -9.17 9.46 -16.87
CA ASP A 31 -9.40 8.48 -15.82
C ASP A 31 -9.06 9.12 -14.47
N ALA A 32 -10.09 9.53 -13.74
CA ALA A 32 -9.95 10.10 -12.40
C ALA A 32 -9.32 9.13 -11.39
N SER A 33 -9.25 7.82 -11.71
CA SER A 33 -8.55 6.81 -10.93
C SER A 33 -7.05 6.73 -11.24
N ALA A 34 -6.60 7.21 -12.40
CA ALA A 34 -5.18 7.25 -12.77
C ALA A 34 -4.28 7.98 -11.76
N PRO A 35 -4.63 9.16 -11.22
CA PRO A 35 -3.84 9.80 -10.16
C PRO A 35 -3.85 8.99 -8.85
N PHE A 36 -4.92 8.25 -8.56
CA PHE A 36 -4.99 7.36 -7.40
C PHE A 36 -4.08 6.14 -7.58
N LEU A 37 -4.15 5.45 -8.73
CA LEU A 37 -3.29 4.31 -9.06
C LEU A 37 -1.81 4.71 -9.10
N LYS A 38 -1.50 5.91 -9.62
CA LYS A 38 -0.14 6.45 -9.60
C LYS A 38 0.37 6.70 -8.18
N ARG A 39 -0.49 7.19 -7.27
CA ARG A 39 -0.14 7.35 -5.85
C ARG A 39 0.03 6.01 -5.14
N LEU A 40 -0.77 5.00 -5.49
CA LEU A 40 -0.63 3.65 -4.95
C LEU A 40 0.70 3.02 -5.36
N ARG A 41 1.01 3.02 -6.66
CA ARG A 41 2.27 2.49 -7.19
C ARG A 41 3.47 3.24 -6.63
N LYS A 42 3.37 4.58 -6.53
CA LYS A 42 4.41 5.37 -5.87
C LYS A 42 4.58 4.99 -4.39
N ARG A 43 3.50 4.74 -3.65
CA ARG A 43 3.57 4.26 -2.26
C ARG A 43 4.21 2.87 -2.18
N GLU A 44 3.89 1.97 -3.09
CA GLU A 44 4.52 0.63 -3.19
C GLU A 44 6.02 0.75 -3.49
N GLU A 45 6.40 1.63 -4.41
CA GLU A 45 7.79 1.92 -4.77
C GLU A 45 8.55 2.65 -3.64
N ASP A 46 7.90 3.58 -2.93
CA ASP A 46 8.48 4.32 -1.80
C ASP A 46 8.66 3.38 -0.58
N ASN A 47 7.72 2.47 -0.31
CA ASN A 47 7.85 1.40 0.70
C ASN A 47 9.00 0.45 0.40
N ALA A 48 9.29 0.20 -0.88
CA ALA A 48 10.42 -0.60 -1.30
C ALA A 48 11.78 0.13 -1.18
N ASN A 49 11.78 1.47 -1.04
CA ASN A 49 13.00 2.30 -1.13
C ASN A 49 13.33 3.14 0.14
N MET A 50 12.49 3.18 1.18
CA MET A 50 12.72 4.02 2.38
C MET A 50 12.47 3.29 3.70
N GLY A 51 13.48 3.33 4.57
CA GLY A 51 13.51 2.67 5.88
C GLY A 51 12.45 3.17 6.86
N TYR A 52 11.64 2.24 7.35
CA TYR A 52 10.77 2.49 8.48
C TYR A 52 11.54 2.27 9.78
N LEU A 53 11.47 3.25 10.66
CA LEU A 53 12.25 3.34 11.89
C LEU A 53 11.36 3.92 13.01
N GLY A 54 10.06 3.68 12.90
CA GLY A 54 8.98 4.21 13.73
C GLY A 54 7.71 3.38 13.51
N ASP A 55 6.60 3.81 14.11
CA ASP A 55 5.34 3.06 14.01
C ASP A 55 4.89 2.91 12.56
N THR A 56 4.48 1.70 12.17
CA THR A 56 4.19 1.34 10.78
C THR A 56 2.86 0.62 10.68
N TYR A 57 2.01 1.03 9.75
CA TYR A 57 0.76 0.34 9.44
C TYR A 57 0.96 -0.60 8.25
N LEU A 58 0.83 -1.91 8.48
CA LEU A 58 1.01 -2.97 7.49
C LEU A 58 -0.26 -3.24 6.67
N GLY A 59 -1.37 -2.57 6.98
CA GLY A 59 -2.63 -2.71 6.27
C GLY A 59 -3.67 -3.55 7.02
N ASP A 60 -4.77 -3.78 6.32
CA ASP A 60 -5.93 -4.52 6.79
C ASP A 60 -6.48 -5.47 5.74
N VAL A 61 -7.11 -6.54 6.21
CA VAL A 61 -7.79 -7.53 5.36
C VAL A 61 -9.16 -7.89 5.91
N ASN A 62 -10.10 -8.14 5.01
CA ASN A 62 -11.41 -8.69 5.35
C ASN A 62 -11.40 -10.21 5.21
N THR A 63 -12.02 -10.93 6.14
CA THR A 63 -12.23 -12.38 6.05
C THR A 63 -13.56 -12.79 6.66
N THR A 64 -14.15 -13.86 6.15
CA THR A 64 -15.30 -14.55 6.77
C THR A 64 -14.86 -15.72 7.66
N SER A 65 -13.57 -16.08 7.65
CA SER A 65 -13.03 -17.20 8.41
C SER A 65 -13.06 -16.94 9.91
N ASN A 66 -13.17 -18.02 10.69
CA ASN A 66 -13.18 -17.90 12.15
C ASN A 66 -11.81 -17.71 12.75
N LYS A 67 -10.76 -18.05 12.00
CA LYS A 67 -9.37 -18.02 12.46
C LYS A 67 -8.47 -17.28 11.50
N ALA A 68 -7.44 -16.66 12.05
CA ALA A 68 -6.28 -16.18 11.31
C ALA A 68 -5.04 -16.97 11.75
N ILE A 69 -4.20 -17.33 10.78
CA ILE A 69 -2.88 -17.91 11.01
C ILE A 69 -1.87 -16.82 10.76
N ILE A 70 -1.26 -16.31 11.83
CA ILE A 70 -0.20 -15.32 11.78
C ILE A 70 1.13 -16.05 11.72
N VAL A 71 1.93 -15.72 10.72
CA VAL A 71 3.24 -16.33 10.48
C VAL A 71 4.27 -15.21 10.41
N CYS A 72 5.31 -15.26 11.24
CA CYS A 72 6.39 -14.30 11.15
C CYS A 72 7.76 -14.95 11.32
N ARG A 73 8.80 -14.30 10.78
CA ARG A 73 10.21 -14.68 10.95
C ARG A 73 11.09 -13.46 10.76
N ASP A 74 12.33 -13.57 11.23
CA ASP A 74 13.38 -12.64 10.83
C ASP A 74 13.52 -12.65 9.30
N PHE A 75 13.62 -11.47 8.70
CA PHE A 75 13.70 -11.31 7.25
C PHE A 75 15.13 -11.15 6.75
N GLU A 76 16.03 -10.58 7.55
CA GLU A 76 17.39 -10.24 7.14
C GLU A 76 18.42 -11.20 7.74
N TYR A 77 18.67 -11.10 9.05
CA TYR A 77 19.71 -11.84 9.74
C TYR A 77 19.32 -12.05 11.20
N GLU A 78 19.40 -13.30 11.67
CA GLU A 78 19.13 -13.63 13.06
C GLU A 78 20.21 -13.04 13.98
N ASP A 79 20.00 -11.81 14.42
CA ASP A 79 21.00 -10.96 15.08
C ASP A 79 20.61 -10.56 16.52
N GLY A 80 19.49 -11.07 17.02
CA GLY A 80 18.97 -10.79 18.35
C GLY A 80 17.61 -10.10 18.40
N ASP A 81 16.94 -9.95 17.26
CA ASP A 81 15.67 -9.24 17.15
C ASP A 81 14.53 -9.79 18.02
N ARG A 82 13.87 -8.91 18.78
CA ARG A 82 12.81 -9.26 19.74
C ARG A 82 11.60 -8.35 19.60
N VAL A 83 10.42 -8.96 19.63
CA VAL A 83 9.13 -8.23 19.55
C VAL A 83 8.16 -8.69 20.64
N GLN A 84 7.29 -7.77 21.09
CA GLN A 84 6.09 -8.08 21.86
C GLN A 84 4.90 -8.07 20.91
N ILE A 85 3.99 -9.05 21.05
CA ILE A 85 2.79 -9.15 20.22
C ILE A 85 1.58 -8.90 21.09
N LEU A 86 0.73 -7.97 20.66
CA LEU A 86 -0.54 -7.65 21.28
C LEU A 86 -1.70 -7.94 20.31
N LEU A 87 -2.81 -8.39 20.87
CA LEU A 87 -4.08 -8.54 20.17
C LEU A 87 -5.12 -7.66 20.87
N ASN A 88 -5.66 -6.67 20.16
CA ASN A 88 -6.62 -5.72 20.73
C ASN A 88 -6.12 -5.10 22.05
N ASP A 89 -4.87 -4.62 22.05
CA ASP A 89 -4.19 -3.99 23.20
C ASP A 89 -3.90 -4.94 24.39
N GLU A 90 -4.24 -6.22 24.29
CA GLU A 90 -3.88 -7.24 25.28
C GLU A 90 -2.59 -7.97 24.86
N VAL A 91 -1.67 -8.16 25.81
CA VAL A 91 -0.41 -8.85 25.53
C VAL A 91 -0.68 -10.33 25.26
N LEU A 92 -0.33 -10.76 24.06
CA LEU A 92 -0.46 -12.14 23.63
C LEU A 92 0.88 -12.88 23.76
N ILE A 93 1.98 -12.22 23.37
CA ILE A 93 3.34 -12.74 23.55
C ILE A 93 4.22 -11.61 24.09
N GLN A 94 4.79 -11.80 25.27
CA GLN A 94 5.56 -10.77 25.97
C GLN A 94 6.93 -10.49 25.32
N ASN A 95 7.59 -11.52 24.78
CA ASN A 95 8.93 -11.43 24.20
C ASN A 95 9.15 -12.62 23.24
N LEU A 96 8.92 -12.37 21.95
CA LEU A 96 9.24 -13.27 20.87
C LEU A 96 10.64 -12.95 20.36
N TYR A 97 11.52 -13.95 20.31
CA TYR A 97 12.78 -13.88 19.59
C TYR A 97 12.54 -14.27 18.14
N LEU A 98 12.78 -13.32 17.22
CA LEU A 98 12.70 -13.55 15.79
C LEU A 98 13.91 -14.36 15.35
N LYS A 99 13.63 -15.43 14.61
CA LYS A 99 14.63 -16.33 14.05
C LYS A 99 14.43 -16.38 12.55
N ASN A 100 15.42 -16.91 11.83
CA ASN A 100 15.31 -17.20 10.40
C ASN A 100 14.34 -18.36 10.05
N GLN A 101 13.63 -18.90 11.05
CA GLN A 101 12.57 -19.90 10.91
C GLN A 101 11.20 -19.29 11.22
N TYR A 102 10.16 -19.79 10.55
CA TYR A 102 8.79 -19.33 10.79
C TYR A 102 8.31 -19.65 12.20
N PHE A 103 7.91 -18.60 12.91
CA PHE A 103 7.00 -18.66 14.04
C PHE A 103 5.57 -18.62 13.51
N ILE A 104 4.70 -19.49 14.05
CA ILE A 104 3.31 -19.63 13.61
C ILE A 104 2.41 -19.57 14.84
N MET A 105 1.36 -18.75 14.77
CA MET A 105 0.33 -18.67 15.79
C MET A 105 -1.06 -18.61 15.14
N GLN A 106 -1.99 -19.39 15.68
CA GLN A 106 -3.37 -19.43 15.22
C GLN A 106 -4.26 -18.69 16.21
N ILE A 107 -5.12 -17.81 15.71
CA ILE A 107 -5.93 -16.90 16.51
C ILE A 107 -7.39 -17.03 16.14
N ASP A 108 -8.24 -17.25 17.14
CA ASP A 108 -9.68 -17.18 16.99
C ASP A 108 -10.11 -15.71 16.86
N LEU A 109 -10.68 -15.37 15.71
CA LEU A 109 -11.09 -14.01 15.38
C LEU A 109 -12.45 -13.70 16.01
N LYS A 110 -12.52 -12.56 16.70
CA LYS A 110 -13.78 -11.96 17.15
C LYS A 110 -14.45 -11.24 15.96
N PRO A 111 -15.79 -11.19 15.90
CA PRO A 111 -16.48 -10.38 14.88
C PRO A 111 -15.99 -8.92 14.90
N GLY A 112 -15.79 -8.33 13.73
CA GLY A 112 -15.24 -6.98 13.59
C GLY A 112 -13.70 -6.95 13.59
N PHE A 113 -13.12 -5.90 14.18
CA PHE A 113 -11.69 -5.63 14.12
C PHE A 113 -10.89 -6.49 15.10
N ASN A 114 -9.85 -7.15 14.59
CA ASN A 114 -8.83 -7.85 15.36
C ASN A 114 -7.49 -7.18 15.04
N LYS A 115 -7.04 -6.29 15.92
CA LYS A 115 -5.82 -5.51 15.75
C LYS A 115 -4.62 -6.26 16.32
N PHE A 116 -3.64 -6.52 15.49
CA PHE A 116 -2.34 -7.08 15.87
C PHE A 116 -1.28 -5.99 15.90
N ASP A 117 -0.63 -5.84 17.04
CA ASP A 117 0.46 -4.89 17.23
C ASP A 117 1.75 -5.66 17.55
N PHE A 118 2.79 -5.46 16.73
CA PHE A 118 4.12 -6.05 16.86
C PHE A 118 5.09 -4.96 17.28
N ARG A 119 5.38 -4.87 18.58
CA ARG A 119 6.25 -3.84 19.14
C ARG A 119 7.69 -4.32 19.23
N ALA A 120 8.61 -3.61 18.59
CA ALA A 120 10.04 -3.88 18.69
C ALA A 120 10.54 -3.63 20.12
N LEU A 121 11.08 -4.66 20.75
CA LEU A 121 11.69 -4.58 22.08
C LEU A 121 13.17 -4.18 22.02
N ASN A 122 13.79 -4.36 20.86
CA ASN A 122 15.16 -3.96 20.54
C ASN A 122 15.31 -3.75 19.01
N GLN A 123 16.54 -3.65 18.53
CA GLN A 123 16.93 -3.59 17.12
C GLN A 123 18.07 -4.58 16.84
N GLY A 124 18.07 -5.74 17.50
CA GLY A 124 19.18 -6.67 17.35
C GLY A 124 20.55 -6.07 17.67
N SER A 125 21.58 -6.55 16.96
CA SER A 125 22.97 -6.08 17.07
C SER A 125 23.41 -5.25 15.87
N SER A 126 22.78 -5.44 14.72
CA SER A 126 23.05 -4.70 13.48
C SER A 126 22.07 -3.54 13.30
N GLY A 127 20.86 -3.67 13.87
CA GLY A 127 19.73 -2.80 13.58
C GLY A 127 19.33 -2.87 12.11
N PRO A 128 18.10 -2.47 11.78
CA PRO A 128 16.90 -2.29 12.60
C PRO A 128 16.23 -3.62 12.97
N ASN A 129 15.10 -3.59 13.69
CA ASN A 129 14.32 -4.82 13.90
C ASN A 129 13.55 -5.18 12.62
N THR A 130 13.83 -6.34 12.03
CA THR A 130 13.27 -6.75 10.74
C THR A 130 12.49 -8.05 10.84
N ALA A 131 11.33 -8.09 10.18
CA ALA A 131 10.62 -9.34 10.02
C ALA A 131 9.76 -9.36 8.76
N GLU A 132 9.48 -10.58 8.34
CA GLU A 132 8.42 -10.89 7.40
C GLU A 132 7.17 -11.32 8.16
N LEU A 133 6.01 -10.78 7.78
CA LEU A 133 4.69 -11.13 8.30
C LEU A 133 3.83 -11.68 7.17
N ARG A 134 3.26 -12.86 7.38
CA ARG A 134 2.22 -13.43 6.53
C ARG A 134 1.00 -13.76 7.35
N VAL A 135 -0.17 -13.51 6.78
CA VAL A 135 -1.45 -13.82 7.40
C VAL A 135 -2.25 -14.70 6.46
N PHE A 136 -2.73 -15.82 6.98
CA PHE A 136 -3.57 -16.76 6.27
C PHE A 136 -4.91 -16.92 6.98
N ASP A 137 -5.92 -17.38 6.24
CA ASP A 137 -7.17 -17.85 6.82
C ASP A 137 -7.09 -19.31 7.29
N GLU A 138 -8.22 -19.85 7.75
CA GLU A 138 -8.33 -21.23 8.24
C GLU A 138 -8.18 -22.29 7.15
N ASP A 139 -8.38 -21.92 5.88
CA ASP A 139 -8.16 -22.76 4.69
C ASP A 139 -6.73 -22.63 4.15
N GLN A 140 -5.83 -21.97 4.90
CA GLN A 140 -4.43 -21.71 4.54
C GLN A 140 -4.27 -20.84 3.28
N LYS A 141 -5.29 -20.07 2.91
CA LYS A 141 -5.19 -19.09 1.84
C LYS A 141 -4.50 -17.83 2.37
N LEU A 142 -3.51 -17.35 1.62
CA LEU A 142 -2.79 -16.13 1.94
C LEU A 142 -3.73 -14.92 1.84
N LEU A 143 -3.90 -14.20 2.94
CA LEU A 143 -4.65 -12.94 3.02
C LEU A 143 -3.74 -11.73 2.83
N SER A 144 -2.56 -11.75 3.44
CA SER A 144 -1.61 -10.65 3.38
C SER A 144 -0.17 -11.11 3.56
N SER A 145 0.77 -10.39 2.95
CA SER A 145 2.20 -10.56 3.10
C SER A 145 2.85 -9.19 3.18
N ASN A 146 3.56 -8.93 4.26
CA ASN A 146 4.22 -7.66 4.55
C ASN A 146 5.58 -7.90 5.17
N GLN A 147 6.38 -6.85 5.24
CA GLN A 147 7.61 -6.82 6.01
C GLN A 147 7.61 -5.56 6.86
N TRP A 148 8.33 -5.60 7.98
CA TRP A 148 8.60 -4.41 8.77
C TRP A 148 10.08 -4.21 8.98
N ASN A 149 10.40 -2.96 9.24
CA ASN A 149 11.67 -2.46 9.65
C ASN A 149 11.33 -1.46 10.78
N LEU A 150 11.80 -1.69 12.00
CA LEU A 150 11.35 -0.96 13.19
C LEU A 150 12.53 -0.49 14.05
N SER A 151 12.41 0.71 14.62
CA SER A 151 13.26 1.15 15.73
C SER A 151 12.78 0.57 17.06
N THR A 152 13.66 0.52 18.07
CA THR A 152 13.28 0.06 19.41
C THR A 152 12.11 0.88 19.94
N GLY A 153 11.07 0.20 20.40
CA GLY A 153 9.85 0.79 20.93
C GLY A 153 8.77 1.08 19.89
N ALA A 154 9.11 1.09 18.59
CA ALA A 154 8.16 1.26 17.50
C ALA A 154 7.28 0.03 17.31
N THR A 155 6.11 0.22 16.70
CA THR A 155 5.09 -0.81 16.54
C THR A 155 4.65 -0.96 15.09
N ALA A 156 4.68 -2.19 14.58
CA ALA A 156 4.00 -2.53 13.34
C ALA A 156 2.58 -3.02 13.62
N THR A 157 1.58 -2.38 13.02
CA THR A 157 0.15 -2.69 13.23
C THR A 157 -0.44 -3.34 11.99
N PHE A 158 -1.16 -4.45 12.18
CA PHE A 158 -1.94 -5.13 11.14
C PHE A 158 -3.35 -5.45 11.64
N ILE A 159 -4.37 -5.33 10.80
CA ILE A 159 -5.76 -5.53 11.22
C ILE A 159 -6.44 -6.62 10.39
N VAL A 160 -7.06 -7.59 11.06
CA VAL A 160 -7.96 -8.55 10.44
C VAL A 160 -9.40 -8.19 10.79
N VAL A 161 -10.21 -7.89 9.79
CA VAL A 161 -11.63 -7.59 9.93
C VAL A 161 -12.43 -8.85 9.65
N LYS A 162 -13.01 -9.45 10.68
CA LYS A 162 -13.91 -10.59 10.55
C LYS A 162 -15.31 -10.09 10.22
N GLN A 163 -15.81 -10.45 9.04
CA GLN A 163 -17.18 -10.20 8.63
C GLN A 163 -18.15 -11.12 9.39
N MET A 164 -19.38 -10.63 9.60
CA MET A 164 -20.45 -11.37 10.27
C MET A 164 -21.00 -12.50 9.41
#